data_AF-A0A022PK32-F1
#
_entry.id   AF-A0A022PK32-F1
#
_cell.length_a   1.000
_cell.length_b   1.000
_cell.length_c   1.000
_cell.angle_alpha   90.00
_cell.angle_beta   90.00
_cell.angle_gamma   90.00
#
_symmetry.space_group_name_H-M   'P 1'
#
loop_
_entity.id
_entity.type
_entity.pdbx_description
1 polymer ?
#
loop_
_entity_poly.entity_id
_entity_poly.type
_entity_poly.pdbx_seq_one_letter_code
_entity_poly.pdbx_strand_id
1 'polypeptide(L)' 'MESGHYDYEMPNGSLYREPRSVSFAKMEEMEFQELYKDTLNVLWNFILYRNFPTRNAAEHAASQLSDFM' A
#
# COMPACT_ATOMS: atom_id res chain seq x y z
N MET A 1 2.26 7.41 -2.47
CA MET A 1 1.31 6.28 -2.51
C MET A 1 0.61 6.26 -1.17
N GLU A 2 -0.72 6.30 -1.19
CA GLU A 2 -1.59 6.36 -0.01
C GLU A 2 -2.41 5.07 0.00
N SER A 3 -2.57 4.40 1.14
CA SER A 3 -3.25 3.10 1.21
C SER A 3 -4.74 3.34 1.39
N GLY A 4 -5.50 3.01 0.35
CA GLY A 4 -6.96 3.07 0.34
C GLY A 4 -7.49 2.57 -0.98
N HIS A 5 -8.69 2.01 -0.95
CA HIS A 5 -9.35 1.40 -2.10
C HIS A 5 -10.06 2.52 -2.90
N TYR A 6 -9.40 3.06 -3.93
CA TYR A 6 -9.89 4.13 -4.82
C TYR A 6 -10.00 3.54 -6.25
N ASP A 7 -11.04 3.76 -7.05
CA ASP A 7 -11.26 4.97 -7.86
C ASP A 7 -12.61 4.90 -8.60
N TYR A 8 -13.23 6.07 -8.86
CA TYR A 8 -14.20 6.28 -9.93
C TYR A 8 -13.80 7.57 -10.67
N GLU A 9 -13.58 7.50 -11.99
CA GLU A 9 -13.33 8.69 -12.81
C GLU A 9 -14.65 9.38 -13.16
N MET A 10 -14.77 10.66 -12.80
CA MET A 10 -15.88 11.47 -13.28
C MET A 10 -15.71 11.82 -14.76
N PRO A 11 -16.79 12.03 -15.52
CA PRO A 11 -16.73 12.42 -16.94
C PRO A 11 -15.92 13.69 -17.24
N ASN A 12 -15.66 14.51 -16.22
CA ASN A 12 -14.88 15.74 -16.29
C ASN A 12 -13.37 15.53 -16.00
N GLY A 13 -12.91 14.28 -15.83
CA GLY A 13 -11.51 13.95 -15.54
C GLY A 13 -11.08 14.18 -14.10
N SER A 14 -11.99 14.51 -13.19
CA SER A 14 -11.68 14.61 -11.76
C SER A 14 -11.80 13.24 -11.08
N LEU A 15 -10.82 12.92 -10.24
CA LEU A 15 -10.79 11.71 -9.40
C LEU A 15 -11.62 11.94 -8.14
N TYR A 16 -12.68 11.14 -7.95
CA TYR A 16 -13.44 11.15 -6.71
C TYR A 16 -12.86 10.12 -5.74
N ARG A 17 -12.48 10.58 -4.54
CA ARG A 17 -11.92 9.74 -3.47
C ARG A 17 -12.94 9.62 -2.35
N GLU A 18 -13.75 8.58 -2.38
CA GLU A 18 -14.61 8.25 -1.24
C GLU A 18 -13.82 7.39 -0.24
N PRO A 19 -13.73 7.78 1.04
CA PRO A 19 -13.16 6.91 2.06
C PRO A 19 -14.08 5.70 2.26
N ARG A 20 -13.73 4.55 1.68
CA ARG A 20 -14.40 3.29 1.99
C ARG A 20 -13.99 2.80 3.38
N SER A 21 -14.96 2.72 4.29
CA SER A 21 -14.79 2.00 5.57
C SER A 21 -14.69 0.50 5.28
N VAL A 22 -13.55 -0.10 5.61
CA VAL A 22 -13.31 -1.54 5.42
C VAL A 22 -13.95 -2.31 6.58
N SER A 23 -14.90 -3.20 6.27
CA SER A 23 -15.45 -4.16 7.23
C SER A 23 -14.78 -5.52 7.03
N PHE A 24 -13.74 -5.83 7.79
CA PHE A 24 -13.03 -7.11 7.72
C PHE A 24 -13.95 -8.34 7.82
N ALA A 25 -15.05 -8.24 8.58
CA ALA A 25 -16.03 -9.33 8.73
C ALA A 25 -16.93 -9.56 7.49
N LYS A 26 -16.91 -8.65 6.51
CA LYS A 26 -17.74 -8.69 5.29
C LYS A 26 -16.91 -8.62 4.01
N MET A 27 -15.59 -8.69 4.15
CA MET A 27 -14.65 -8.53 3.05
C MET A 27 -14.46 -9.87 2.36
N GLU A 28 -14.65 -9.90 1.04
CA GLU A 28 -14.35 -11.07 0.23
C GLU A 28 -12.82 -11.27 0.14
N GLU A 29 -12.37 -12.50 -0.06
CA GLU A 29 -10.94 -12.84 -0.05
C GLU A 29 -10.15 -12.01 -1.08
N MET A 30 -10.72 -11.78 -2.27
CA MET A 30 -10.09 -10.95 -3.31
C MET A 30 -9.91 -9.50 -2.87
N GLU A 31 -10.93 -8.91 -2.23
CA GLU A 31 -10.89 -7.53 -1.73
C GLU A 31 -9.84 -7.39 -0.61
N PHE A 32 -9.72 -8.41 0.25
CA PHE A 32 -8.68 -8.47 1.27
C PHE A 32 -7.28 -8.53 0.65
N GLN A 33 -7.06 -9.38 -0.36
CA GLN A 33 -5.75 -9.50 -1.03
C GLN A 33 -5.32 -8.19 -1.69
N GLU A 34 -6.24 -7.47 -2.33
CA GLU A 34 -5.94 -6.15 -2.92
C GLU A 34 -5.60 -5.13 -1.83
N LEU A 35 -6.41 -5.01 -0.78
CA LEU A 35 -6.13 -4.09 0.33
C LEU A 35 -4.80 -4.42 1.04
N TYR A 36 -4.51 -5.71 1.24
CA TYR A 36 -3.28 -6.18 1.86
C TYR A 36 -2.07 -5.77 1.02
N LYS A 37 -2.13 -5.99 -0.29
CA LYS A 37 -1.09 -5.60 -1.24
C LYS A 37 -0.87 -4.08 -1.27
N ASP A 38 -1.94 -3.30 -1.33
CA ASP A 38 -1.86 -1.83 -1.35
C ASP A 38 -1.23 -1.28 -0.07
N THR A 39 -1.61 -1.85 1.08
CA THR A 39 -1.04 -1.46 2.37
C THR A 39 0.44 -1.80 2.46
N LEU A 40 0.84 -3.00 2.02
CA LEU A 40 2.25 -3.39 1.94
C LEU A 40 3.06 -2.47 1.03
N ASN A 41 2.54 -2.13 -0.17
CA ASN A 41 3.21 -1.21 -1.09
C ASN A 41 3.49 0.15 -0.46
N VAL A 42 2.54 0.69 0.31
CA VAL A 42 2.73 1.97 1.00
C VAL A 42 3.80 1.88 2.09
N LEU A 43 3.78 0.80 2.89
CA LEU A 43 4.80 0.56 3.91
C LEU A 43 6.19 0.42 3.29
N TRP A 44 6.29 -0.33 2.18
CA TRP A 44 7.54 -0.52 1.43
C TRP A 44 8.10 0.81 0.93
N ASN A 45 7.27 1.61 0.26
CA ASN A 45 7.66 2.94 -0.22
C ASN A 45 8.07 3.86 0.94
N PHE A 46 7.34 3.85 2.05
CA PHE A 46 7.65 4.69 3.20
C PHE A 46 8.99 4.33 3.85
N ILE A 47 9.31 3.03 3.95
CA ILE A 47 10.57 2.58 4.54
C ILE A 47 11.74 2.84 3.60
N LEU A 48 11.59 2.53 2.31
CA LEU A 48 12.65 2.69 1.32
C LEU A 48 12.91 4.14 0.91
N TYR A 49 11.94 5.05 1.12
CA TYR A 49 12.13 6.48 0.89
C TYR A 49 13.04 7.15 1.96
N ARG A 50 13.39 6.44 3.03
CA ARG A 50 14.29 6.98 4.06
C ARG A 50 15.74 7.06 3.56
N ASN A 51 16.48 8.03 4.08
CA ASN A 51 17.92 8.09 3.86
C ASN A 51 18.61 6.98 4.65
N PHE A 52 19.21 6.03 3.93
CA PHE A 52 20.03 5.00 4.53
C PHE A 52 21.49 5.46 4.61
N PRO A 53 22.17 5.28 5.76
CA PRO A 53 23.56 5.73 5.93
C PRO A 53 24.54 4.89 5.08
N THR A 54 24.18 3.66 4.72
CA THR A 54 24.98 2.78 3.87
C THR A 54 24.08 1.94 2.99
N ARG A 55 24.63 1.44 1.88
CA ARG A 55 23.96 0.49 1.00
C ARG A 55 23.52 -0.78 1.74
N ASN A 56 24.39 -1.30 2.61
CA ASN A 56 24.08 -2.50 3.38
C ASN A 56 22.87 -2.30 4.32
N ALA A 57 22.72 -1.12 4.92
CA ALA A 57 21.54 -0.81 5.74
C ALA A 57 20.24 -0.81 4.90
N ALA A 58 20.29 -0.34 3.66
CA ALA A 58 19.16 -0.42 2.73
C ALA A 58 18.85 -1.88 2.31
N GLU A 59 19.88 -2.66 1.99
CA GLU A 59 19.74 -4.08 1.60
C GLU A 59 19.18 -4.92 2.76
N HIS A 60 19.65 -4.71 3.99
CA HIS A 60 19.08 -5.37 5.17
C HIS A 60 17.61 -4.99 5.40
N ALA A 61 17.24 -3.71 5.26
CA ALA A 61 15.85 -3.28 5.41
C ALA A 61 14.94 -3.88 4.31
N ALA A 62 15.43 -3.95 3.06
CA ALA A 62 14.72 -4.59 1.96
C ALA A 62 14.56 -6.11 2.18
N SER A 63 15.58 -6.78 2.73
CA SER A 63 15.51 -8.21 3.08
C SER A 63 14.43 -8.47 4.13
N GLN A 64 14.43 -7.70 5.22
CA GLN A 64 13.43 -7.85 6.28
C GLN A 64 12.01 -7.61 5.77
N LEU A 65 11.82 -6.69 4.82
CA LEU A 65 10.52 -6.46 4.23
C LEU A 65 10.09 -7.56 3.25
N SER A 66 11.05 -8.18 2.56
CA SER A 66 10.77 -9.29 1.64
C SER A 66 10.25 -10.53 2.38
N ASP A 67 10.59 -10.70 3.66
CA ASP A 67 10.11 -11.82 4.48
C ASP A 67 8.58 -11.77 4.78
N PHE A 68 7.92 -10.63 4.52
CA PHE A 68 6.48 -10.45 4.72
C PHE A 68 5.63 -10.63 3.43
N MET A 69 6.28 -10.90 2.29
CA MET A 69 5.65 -11.21 1.00
C MET A 69 5.64 -12.72 0.74
#